data_AF-A0A7L2T0D7-F1
#
_entry.id   AF-A0A7L2T0D7-F1
#
_cell.length_a   1.000
_cell.length_b   1.000
_cell.length_c   1.000
_cell.angle_alpha   90.00
_cell.angle_beta   90.00
_cell.angle_gamma   90.00
#
_symmetry.space_group_name_H-M   'P 1'
#
loop_
_entity.id
_entity.type
_entity.pdbx_description
1 polymer ?
#
loop_
_entity_poly.entity_id
_entity_poly.type
_entity_poly.pdbx_seq_one_letter_code
_entity_poly.pdbx_strand_id
1 'polypeptide(L)' 'PSVSILLVPSSSQPSPGRLLCSVLDFYPAEIQVRWFQGQQELSGHVVATDVVANGDWSYQLLV' A
#
# COMPACT_ATOMS: atom_id res chain seq x y z
N PRO A 1 7.21 1.60 -11.26
CA PRO A 1 6.69 1.71 -9.89
C PRO A 1 7.79 2.13 -8.91
N SER A 2 7.54 3.15 -8.11
CA SER A 2 8.31 3.49 -6.92
C SER A 2 7.54 2.97 -5.70
N VAL A 3 8.19 2.18 -4.85
CA VAL A 3 7.55 1.53 -3.68
C VAL A 3 8.22 2.00 -2.40
N SER A 4 7.42 2.47 -1.44
CA SER A 4 7.90 2.85 -0.11
C SER A 4 6.97 2.33 0.97
N ILE A 5 7.55 1.94 2.11
CA ILE A 5 6.80 1.43 3.27
C ILE A 5 7.05 2.36 4.45
N LEU A 6 5.97 2.77 5.12
CA LEU A 6 6.01 3.68 6.27
C LEU A 6 5.24 3.07 7.44
N LEU A 7 5.78 3.23 8.65
CA LEU A 7 5.05 2.93 9.88
C LEU A 7 4.21 4.16 10.25
N VAL A 8 2.88 3.97 10.29
CA VAL A 8 1.91 4.99 10.67
C VAL A 8 1.55 4.79 12.15
N PRO A 9 1.87 5.77 13.02
CA PRO A 9 1.49 5.71 14.43
C PRO A 9 -0.03 5.80 14.58
N SER A 10 -0.55 5.07 15.53
CA SER A 10 -1.94 5.19 15.98
C SER A 10 -2.09 6.38 16.91
N SER A 11 -3.01 7.29 16.60
CA SER A 11 -3.11 8.61 17.25
C SER A 11 -3.75 8.61 18.65
N SER A 12 -4.36 7.49 19.09
CA SER A 12 -5.27 7.52 20.24
C SER A 12 -5.07 6.44 21.32
N GLN A 13 -4.27 5.40 21.09
CA GLN A 13 -4.02 4.31 22.05
C GLN A 13 -2.70 3.59 21.71
N PRO A 14 -2.07 2.86 22.66
CA PRO A 14 -0.97 1.94 22.38
C PRO A 14 -1.51 0.73 21.59
N SER A 15 -1.91 0.98 20.35
CA SER A 15 -2.28 -0.04 19.38
C SER A 15 -1.06 -0.30 18.49
N PRO A 16 -0.91 -1.53 17.97
CA PRO A 16 0.13 -1.81 16.99
C PRO A 16 0.08 -0.78 15.85
N GLY A 17 1.22 -0.19 15.53
CA GLY A 17 1.32 0.73 14.39
C GLY A 17 0.87 0.04 13.10
N ARG A 18 0.34 0.80 12.14
CA ARG A 18 -0.06 0.27 10.84
C ARG A 18 1.06 0.49 9.84
N LEU A 19 1.24 -0.45 8.91
CA LEU A 19 2.11 -0.22 7.77
C LEU A 19 1.29 0.41 6.65
N LEU A 20 1.92 1.34 5.94
CA LEU A 20 1.41 1.94 4.71
C LEU A 20 2.42 1.67 3.60
N CYS A 21 1.98 1.00 2.55
CA CYS A 21 2.73 0.81 1.32
C CYS A 21 2.22 1.80 0.27
N SER A 22 3.10 2.69 -0.15
CA SER A 22 2.84 3.60 -1.26
C SER A 22 3.45 3.04 -2.53
N VAL A 23 2.61 2.77 -3.54
CA VAL A 23 3.03 2.36 -4.88
C VAL A 23 2.71 3.48 -5.84
N LEU A 24 3.75 4.16 -6.34
CA LEU A 24 3.65 5.34 -7.19
C LEU A 24 4.22 5.05 -8.58
N ASP A 25 3.92 5.92 -9.54
CA ASP A 25 4.52 5.96 -10.88
C ASP A 25 4.53 4.59 -11.58
N PHE A 26 3.39 3.90 -11.56
CA PHE A 26 3.22 2.61 -12.23
C PHE A 26 2.31 2.72 -13.45
N TYR A 27 2.57 1.86 -14.44
CA TYR A 27 1.79 1.68 -15.66
C TYR A 27 2.06 0.27 -16.19
N PRO A 28 1.07 -0.47 -16.71
CA PRO A 28 -0.36 -0.11 -16.86
C PRO A 28 -1.12 -0.07 -15.52
N ALA A 29 -2.42 0.24 -15.55
CA ALA A 29 -3.26 0.38 -14.37
C ALA A 29 -3.43 -0.92 -13.56
N GLU A 30 -3.33 -2.07 -14.21
CA GLU A 30 -3.50 -3.37 -13.56
C GLU A 30 -2.30 -3.70 -12.67
N ILE A 31 -2.56 -3.95 -11.39
CA ILE A 31 -1.53 -4.20 -10.39
C ILE A 31 -2.03 -5.19 -9.33
N GLN A 32 -1.11 -5.99 -8.79
CA GLN A 32 -1.35 -6.86 -7.65
C GLN A 32 -0.36 -6.53 -6.53
N VAL A 33 -0.88 -6.21 -5.35
CA VAL A 33 -0.07 -5.98 -4.14
C VAL A 33 -0.39 -7.07 -3.11
N ARG A 34 0.64 -7.70 -2.56
CA ARG A 34 0.52 -8.77 -1.55
C ARG A 34 1.42 -8.48 -0.37
N TRP A 35 0.88 -8.59 0.82
CA TRP A 35 1.63 -8.44 2.07
C TRP A 35 2.09 -9.79 2.57
N PHE A 36 3.32 -9.85 3.08
CA PHE A 36 3.89 -11.06 3.65
C PHE A 36 4.49 -10.79 5.03
N GLN A 37 4.25 -11.70 5.97
CA GLN A 37 5.01 -11.82 7.20
C GLN A 37 5.93 -13.03 7.09
N GLY A 38 7.20 -12.78 6.78
CA GLY A 38 8.12 -13.85 6.37
C GLY A 38 7.65 -14.48 5.07
N GLN A 39 7.27 -15.76 5.10
CA GLN A 39 6.78 -16.50 3.93
C GLN A 39 5.26 -16.62 3.86
N GLN A 40 4.54 -16.10 4.86
CA GLN A 40 3.08 -16.21 4.95
C GLN A 40 2.40 -14.97 4.36
N GLU A 41 1.50 -15.17 3.41
CA GLU A 41 0.69 -14.09 2.83
C GLU A 41 -0.39 -13.61 3.84
N LEU A 42 -0.53 -12.30 3.98
CA LEU A 42 -1.51 -11.65 4.83
C LEU A 42 -2.71 -11.17 4.01
N SER A 43 -3.93 -11.53 4.43
CA SER A 43 -5.17 -11.15 3.73
C SER A 43 -6.22 -10.49 4.63
N GLY A 44 -6.21 -10.74 5.94
CA GLY A 44 -7.30 -10.32 6.85
C GLY A 44 -7.24 -8.86 7.34
N HIS A 45 -6.11 -8.17 7.18
CA HIS A 45 -5.88 -6.84 7.75
C HIS A 45 -5.26 -5.84 6.75
N VAL A 46 -5.37 -6.14 5.46
CA VAL A 46 -4.86 -5.31 4.37
C VAL A 46 -6.01 -4.48 3.81
N VAL A 47 -5.81 -3.18 3.69
CA VAL A 47 -6.82 -2.27 3.12
C VAL A 47 -6.15 -1.43 2.04
N ALA A 48 -6.58 -1.61 0.80
CA ALA A 48 -6.14 -0.83 -0.34
C ALA A 48 -7.10 0.33 -0.65
N THR A 49 -6.56 1.46 -1.09
CA THR A 49 -7.36 2.50 -1.76
C THR A 49 -7.68 2.07 -3.20
N ASP A 50 -8.51 2.84 -3.89
CA ASP A 50 -8.63 2.71 -5.34
C ASP A 50 -7.31 3.09 -6.02
N VAL A 51 -7.11 2.56 -7.24
CA VAL A 51 -6.04 2.99 -8.14
C VAL A 51 -6.39 4.36 -8.70
N VAL A 52 -5.51 5.34 -8.52
CA VAL A 52 -5.72 6.73 -8.95
C VAL A 52 -4.76 7.06 -10.09
N ALA A 53 -5.27 7.72 -11.15
CA ALA A 53 -4.44 8.19 -12.25
C ALA A 53 -3.76 9.54 -11.92
N ASN A 54 -2.50 9.70 -12.30
CA ASN A 54 -1.68 10.88 -12.01
C ASN A 54 -1.81 11.99 -13.08
N GLY A 55 -2.43 11.70 -14.23
CA GLY A 55 -2.59 12.66 -15.33
C GLY A 55 -1.40 12.73 -16.30
N ASP A 56 -0.35 11.96 -16.04
CA ASP A 56 0.86 11.83 -16.87
C ASP A 56 1.05 10.40 -17.42
N TRP A 57 -0.07 9.68 -17.57
CA TRP A 57 -0.14 8.26 -17.93
C TRP A 57 0.29 7.27 -16.85
N SER A 58 0.71 7.73 -15.67
CA SER A 58 1.00 6.84 -14.54
C SER A 58 -0.15 6.77 -13.52
N TYR A 59 -0.05 5.80 -12.61
CA TYR A 59 -1.02 5.51 -11.57
C TYR A 59 -0.37 5.42 -10.19
N GLN A 60 -1.19 5.53 -9.15
CA GLN A 60 -0.80 5.39 -7.75
C GLN A 60 -1.82 4.57 -6.94
N LEU A 61 -1.34 3.90 -5.88
CA LEU A 61 -2.11 3.03 -5.00
C LEU A 61 -1.49 3.04 -3.60
N LEU A 62 -2.33 3.12 -2.56
CA LEU A 62 -1.94 3.01 -1.15
C LEU A 62 -2.55 1.73 -0.56
N VAL A 63 -1.75 0.91 0.12
CA VAL A 63 -2.15 -0.41 0.68
C VAL A 63 -1.57 -0.66 2.07
#